data_AF-A0A7J9R132-F1
#
_entry.id   AF-A0A7J9R132-F1
#
_cell.length_a   1.000
_cell.length_b   1.000
_cell.length_c   1.000
_cell.angle_alpha   90.00
_cell.angle_beta   90.00
_cell.angle_gamma   90.00
#
_symmetry.space_group_name_H-M   'P 1'
#
loop_
_entity.id
_entity.type
_entity.pdbx_description
1 polymer ?
#
loop_
_entity_poly.entity_id
_entity_poly.type
_entity_poly.pdbx_seq_one_letter_code
_entity_poly.pdbx_strand_id
1 'polypeptide(L)'
;ARAKAVFEKDAVGGEDVVDNIISAFQFANNDVFRAVTHNKGIMNGTIAVANATGQDSRAIEAAANAYAANSGQYRSLSKWSKDENGNLVGYLELPLSVGIVGGIANVHPTAKICNKILGATSAQELACIMTATGLAQNYSAIRALSTEGIQKGHMRLHARNLAAAAGAANEQIDKIVQKMIEEKNISLDKAKELVNEI
;
A
#
# COMPACT_ATOMS: atom_id res chain seq x y z
N ALA A 1 -15.95 -4.78 9.42
CA ALA A 1 -16.35 -3.99 8.23
C ALA A 1 -15.85 -4.66 6.96
N ARG A 2 -16.48 -4.39 5.82
CA ARG A 2 -16.19 -5.03 4.52
C ARG A 2 -15.95 -3.97 3.46
N ALA A 3 -14.99 -4.22 2.58
CA ALA A 3 -14.75 -3.42 1.39
C ALA A 3 -14.65 -4.33 0.17
N LYS A 4 -15.24 -3.89 -0.95
CA LYS A 4 -15.12 -4.54 -2.25
C LYS A 4 -14.81 -3.47 -3.30
N ALA A 5 -13.88 -3.76 -4.20
CA ALA A 5 -13.56 -2.90 -5.33
C ALA A 5 -13.41 -3.74 -6.60
N VAL A 6 -13.81 -3.17 -7.73
CA VAL A 6 -13.60 -3.74 -9.08
C VAL A 6 -12.73 -2.75 -9.84
N PHE A 7 -11.65 -3.26 -10.43
CA PHE A 7 -10.70 -2.47 -11.20
C PHE A 7 -10.71 -2.99 -12.63
N GLU A 8 -10.97 -2.10 -13.59
CA GLU A 8 -10.92 -2.42 -15.01
C GLU A 8 -9.53 -2.94 -15.37
N LYS A 9 -9.47 -4.06 -16.11
CA LYS A 9 -8.21 -4.73 -16.44
C LYS A 9 -7.19 -3.78 -17.09
N ASP A 10 -7.66 -2.91 -17.99
CA ASP A 10 -6.80 -1.98 -18.71
C ASP A 10 -6.22 -0.91 -17.77
N ALA A 11 -7.00 -0.46 -16.78
CA ALA A 11 -6.52 0.47 -15.75
C ALA A 11 -5.52 -0.19 -14.77
N VAL A 12 -5.63 -1.50 -14.55
CA VAL A 12 -4.68 -2.27 -13.73
C VAL A 12 -3.35 -2.45 -14.47
N GLY A 13 -3.37 -2.58 -15.80
CA GLY A 13 -2.18 -2.76 -16.64
C GLY A 13 -2.28 -3.95 -17.60
N GLY A 14 -3.48 -4.43 -17.88
CA GLY A 14 -3.76 -5.54 -18.78
C GLY A 14 -3.94 -6.88 -18.05
N GLU A 15 -4.34 -7.89 -18.83
CA GLU A 15 -4.67 -9.24 -18.36
C GLU A 15 -3.51 -9.88 -17.56
N ASP A 16 -2.28 -9.78 -18.08
CA ASP A 16 -1.09 -10.36 -17.44
C ASP A 16 -0.86 -9.79 -16.03
N VAL A 17 -1.11 -8.49 -15.83
CA VAL A 17 -0.97 -7.86 -14.51
C VAL A 17 -2.06 -8.34 -13.56
N VAL A 18 -3.28 -8.52 -14.05
CA VAL A 18 -4.37 -9.12 -13.27
C VAL A 18 -3.97 -10.53 -12.84
N ASP A 19 -3.49 -11.37 -13.75
CA ASP A 19 -3.06 -12.75 -13.45
C ASP A 19 -1.88 -12.82 -12.48
N ASN A 20 -0.92 -11.91 -12.61
CA ASN A 20 0.17 -11.79 -11.66
C ASN A 20 -0.31 -11.36 -10.27
N ILE A 21 -1.34 -10.50 -10.18
CA ILE A 21 -1.95 -10.13 -8.89
C ILE A 21 -2.69 -11.32 -8.28
N ILE A 22 -3.44 -12.08 -9.07
CA ILE A 22 -4.10 -13.31 -8.60
C ILE A 22 -3.06 -14.31 -8.08
N SER A 23 -1.97 -14.50 -8.82
CA SER A 23 -0.87 -15.39 -8.42
C SER A 23 -0.20 -14.92 -7.12
N ALA A 24 0.07 -13.61 -6.98
CA ALA A 24 0.63 -13.04 -5.76
C ALA A 24 -0.30 -13.17 -4.55
N PHE A 25 -1.61 -13.04 -4.75
CA PHE A 25 -2.62 -13.30 -3.73
C PHE A 25 -2.62 -14.78 -3.34
N GLN A 26 -2.60 -15.71 -4.30
CA GLN A 26 -2.57 -17.14 -4.00
C GLN A 26 -1.30 -17.53 -3.22
N PHE A 27 -0.15 -16.90 -3.53
CA PHE A 27 1.05 -17.06 -2.72
C PHE A 27 0.81 -16.60 -1.27
N ALA A 28 0.26 -15.40 -1.06
CA ALA A 28 -0.05 -14.90 0.27
C ALA A 28 -1.14 -15.70 1.00
N ASN A 29 -2.05 -16.35 0.29
CA ASN A 29 -3.12 -17.14 0.90
C ASN A 29 -2.66 -18.55 1.32
N ASN A 30 -1.57 -19.06 0.73
CA ASN A 30 -1.10 -20.42 0.95
C ASN A 30 0.25 -20.52 1.68
N ASP A 31 1.01 -19.42 1.79
CA ASP A 31 2.26 -19.35 2.54
C ASP A 31 2.17 -18.36 3.71
N VAL A 32 2.49 -18.80 4.92
CA VAL A 32 2.37 -17.99 6.14
C VAL A 32 3.34 -16.80 6.14
N PHE A 33 4.57 -16.98 5.67
CA PHE A 33 5.57 -15.90 5.64
C PHE A 33 5.13 -14.77 4.69
N ARG A 34 4.55 -15.15 3.54
CA ARG A 34 3.97 -14.18 2.62
C ARG A 34 2.71 -13.56 3.18
N ALA A 35 1.82 -14.34 3.80
CA ALA A 35 0.60 -13.85 4.44
C ALA A 35 0.90 -12.72 5.45
N VAL A 36 1.93 -12.88 6.29
CA VAL A 36 2.35 -11.87 7.26
C VAL A 36 2.74 -10.57 6.56
N THR A 37 3.55 -10.65 5.50
CA THR A 37 3.98 -9.46 4.75
C THR A 37 2.81 -8.78 4.04
N HIS A 38 1.90 -9.60 3.49
CA HIS A 38 0.70 -9.15 2.79
C HIS A 38 -0.27 -8.41 3.72
N ASN A 39 -0.54 -8.99 4.89
CA ASN A 39 -1.41 -8.40 5.90
C ASN A 39 -0.78 -7.16 6.53
N LYS A 40 0.54 -7.15 6.77
CA LYS A 40 1.27 -5.94 7.18
C LYS A 40 1.04 -4.79 6.18
N GLY A 41 0.99 -5.08 4.89
CA GLY A 41 0.64 -4.09 3.85
C GLY A 41 -0.77 -3.51 4.00
N ILE A 42 -1.77 -4.34 4.33
CA ILE A 42 -3.14 -3.87 4.65
C ILE A 42 -3.12 -2.97 5.88
N MET A 43 -2.37 -3.37 6.91
CA MET A 43 -2.30 -2.65 8.17
C MET A 43 -1.59 -1.31 8.07
N ASN A 44 -0.60 -1.15 7.19
CA ASN A 44 0.01 0.16 6.90
C ASN A 44 -1.05 1.24 6.62
N GLY A 45 -2.09 0.92 5.83
CA GLY A 45 -3.17 1.85 5.50
C GLY A 45 -4.20 1.98 6.62
N THR A 46 -4.67 0.84 7.13
CA THR A 46 -5.70 0.78 8.18
C THR A 46 -5.26 1.51 9.46
N ILE A 47 -4.02 1.28 9.90
CA ILE A 47 -3.48 1.87 11.13
C ILE A 47 -3.10 3.34 10.97
N ALA A 48 -2.76 3.79 9.75
CA ALA A 48 -2.57 5.21 9.50
C ALA A 48 -3.87 6.00 9.79
N VAL A 49 -5.02 5.49 9.33
CA VAL A 49 -6.33 6.09 9.63
C VAL A 49 -6.66 5.95 11.12
N ALA A 50 -6.40 4.78 11.72
CA ALA A 50 -6.63 4.56 13.15
C ALA A 50 -5.89 5.59 14.02
N ASN A 51 -4.60 5.78 13.79
CA ASN A 51 -3.78 6.71 14.54
C ASN A 51 -4.22 8.16 14.31
N ALA A 52 -4.53 8.54 13.06
CA ALA A 52 -4.99 9.89 12.73
C ALA A 52 -6.32 10.23 13.41
N THR A 53 -7.19 9.24 13.63
CA THR A 53 -8.54 9.43 14.20
C THR A 53 -8.63 9.09 15.69
N GLY A 54 -7.49 8.79 16.34
CA GLY A 54 -7.43 8.52 17.77
C GLY A 54 -8.02 7.16 18.18
N GLN A 55 -7.95 6.16 17.30
CA GLN A 55 -8.35 4.78 17.61
C GLN A 55 -7.21 3.99 18.23
N ASP A 56 -7.53 2.90 18.95
CA ASP A 56 -6.52 1.99 19.49
C ASP A 56 -6.00 1.05 18.39
N SER A 57 -4.81 1.36 17.88
CA SER A 57 -4.15 0.55 16.85
C SER A 57 -3.76 -0.85 17.32
N ARG A 58 -3.49 -1.06 18.62
CA ARG A 58 -3.11 -2.39 19.14
C ARG A 58 -4.32 -3.31 19.17
N ALA A 59 -5.48 -2.80 19.56
CA ALA A 59 -6.73 -3.56 19.53
C ALA A 59 -7.09 -4.00 18.10
N ILE A 60 -6.92 -3.10 17.14
CA ILE A 60 -7.17 -3.37 15.72
C ILE A 60 -6.19 -4.42 15.17
N GLU A 61 -4.88 -4.26 15.40
CA GLU A 61 -3.86 -5.23 14.97
C GLU A 61 -4.09 -6.62 15.57
N ALA A 62 -4.35 -6.71 16.88
CA ALA A 62 -4.60 -7.98 17.55
C ALA A 62 -5.81 -8.70 16.95
N ALA A 63 -6.92 -7.98 16.74
CA ALA A 63 -8.13 -8.56 16.15
C ALA A 63 -7.92 -8.99 14.69
N ALA A 64 -7.26 -8.16 13.88
CA ALA A 64 -6.98 -8.47 12.48
C ALA A 64 -6.09 -9.71 12.35
N ASN A 65 -5.00 -9.79 13.11
CA ASN A 65 -4.08 -10.92 13.05
C ASN A 65 -4.69 -12.22 13.61
N ALA A 66 -5.51 -12.13 14.67
CA ALA A 66 -6.26 -13.30 15.16
C ALA A 66 -7.29 -13.79 14.12
N TYR A 67 -7.99 -12.86 13.47
CA TYR A 67 -8.97 -13.19 12.42
C TYR A 67 -8.31 -13.81 11.18
N ALA A 68 -7.10 -13.36 10.82
CA ALA A 68 -6.31 -13.97 9.74
C ALA A 68 -5.99 -15.46 9.98
N ALA A 69 -6.02 -15.93 11.23
CA ALA A 69 -5.76 -17.31 11.62
C ALA A 69 -7.03 -18.11 11.98
N ASN A 70 -8.23 -17.54 11.80
CA ASN A 70 -9.49 -18.13 12.27
C ASN A 70 -9.81 -19.51 11.66
N SER A 71 -9.24 -19.83 10.50
CA SER A 71 -9.44 -21.09 9.78
C SER A 71 -8.42 -22.17 10.17
N GLY A 72 -7.65 -21.96 11.24
CA GLY A 72 -6.60 -22.88 11.72
C GLY A 72 -5.21 -22.65 11.11
N GLN A 73 -5.07 -21.71 10.17
CA GLN A 73 -3.78 -21.29 9.61
C GLN A 73 -3.83 -19.80 9.31
N TYR A 74 -2.74 -19.08 9.58
CA TYR A 74 -2.63 -17.65 9.27
C TYR A 74 -2.58 -17.44 7.74
N ARG A 75 -3.53 -16.66 7.21
CA ARG A 75 -3.75 -16.46 5.76
C ARG A 75 -3.94 -14.98 5.42
N SER A 76 -4.07 -14.69 4.13
CA SER A 76 -4.39 -13.34 3.65
C SER A 76 -5.76 -12.87 4.16
N LEU A 77 -5.82 -11.64 4.68
CA LEU A 77 -7.08 -10.99 5.07
C LEU A 77 -7.90 -10.52 3.86
N SER A 78 -7.24 -10.24 2.74
CA SER A 78 -7.89 -9.84 1.49
C SER A 78 -8.11 -11.04 0.57
N LYS A 79 -9.09 -10.95 -0.32
CA LYS A 79 -9.26 -11.88 -1.44
C LYS A 79 -9.14 -11.11 -2.75
N TRP A 80 -8.43 -11.69 -3.71
CA TRP A 80 -8.32 -11.19 -5.07
C TRP A 80 -8.82 -12.25 -6.04
N SER A 81 -9.66 -11.84 -6.99
CA SER A 81 -10.27 -12.71 -8.00
C SER A 81 -10.46 -11.95 -9.30
N LYS A 82 -10.80 -12.67 -10.36
CA LYS A 82 -11.13 -12.12 -11.67
C LYS A 82 -12.63 -12.28 -11.91
N ASP A 83 -13.31 -11.26 -12.42
CA ASP A 83 -14.71 -11.38 -12.86
C ASP A 83 -14.83 -11.94 -14.30
N GLU A 84 -16.06 -12.08 -14.78
CA GLU A 84 -16.36 -12.61 -16.12
C GLU A 84 -15.80 -11.75 -17.27
N ASN A 85 -15.51 -10.47 -17.01
CA ASN A 85 -14.98 -9.52 -18.00
C ASN A 85 -13.45 -9.43 -17.98
N GLY A 86 -12.80 -10.19 -17.09
CA GLY A 86 -11.35 -10.12 -16.88
C GLY A 86 -10.91 -9.04 -15.89
N ASN A 87 -11.85 -8.33 -15.25
CA ASN A 87 -11.52 -7.28 -14.31
C ASN A 87 -11.05 -7.85 -12.96
N LEU A 88 -10.17 -7.11 -12.29
CA LEU A 88 -9.67 -7.48 -10.99
C LEU A 88 -10.70 -7.10 -9.91
N VAL A 89 -11.07 -8.06 -9.08
CA VAL A 89 -11.99 -7.87 -7.95
C VAL A 89 -11.23 -8.08 -6.64
N GLY A 90 -11.18 -7.04 -5.83
CA GLY A 90 -10.61 -7.05 -4.49
C GLY A 90 -11.69 -7.06 -3.41
N TYR A 91 -11.49 -7.84 -2.36
CA TYR A 91 -12.35 -7.90 -1.18
C TYR A 91 -11.51 -7.90 0.08
N LEU A 92 -11.94 -7.18 1.12
CA LEU A 92 -11.32 -7.20 2.44
C LEU A 92 -12.39 -7.16 3.52
N GLU A 93 -12.22 -8.00 4.54
CA GLU A 93 -13.04 -8.00 5.74
C GLU A 93 -12.14 -7.96 6.98
N LEU A 94 -12.41 -6.98 7.85
CA LEU A 94 -11.66 -6.79 9.09
C LEU A 94 -12.61 -6.72 10.28
N PRO A 95 -12.31 -7.40 11.41
CA PRO A 95 -12.96 -7.13 12.68
C PRO A 95 -12.43 -5.80 13.24
N LEU A 96 -13.24 -4.74 13.17
CA LEU A 96 -12.88 -3.41 13.64
C LEU A 96 -13.82 -2.99 14.75
N SER A 97 -13.28 -2.84 15.95
CA SER A 97 -13.95 -2.22 17.08
C SER A 97 -13.44 -0.79 17.24
N VAL A 98 -14.16 0.15 16.63
CA VAL A 98 -13.80 1.58 16.59
C VAL A 98 -14.93 2.45 17.13
N GLY A 99 -14.62 3.67 17.54
CA GLY A 99 -15.58 4.61 18.11
C GLY A 99 -15.39 6.03 17.59
N ILE A 100 -16.52 6.70 17.31
CA ILE A 100 -16.55 8.14 16.96
C ILE A 100 -16.92 9.04 18.14
N VAL A 101 -17.28 8.44 19.29
CA VAL A 101 -17.63 9.13 20.53
C VAL A 101 -16.76 8.62 21.67
N GLY A 102 -16.19 9.54 22.44
CA GLY A 102 -15.42 9.25 23.65
C GLY A 102 -13.92 9.04 23.40
N GLY A 103 -13.15 8.98 24.49
CA GLY A 103 -11.71 8.74 24.45
C GLY A 103 -10.89 9.87 23.82
N ILE A 104 -9.68 9.51 23.36
CA ILE A 104 -8.70 10.45 22.81
C ILE A 104 -9.18 11.13 21.52
N ALA A 105 -10.08 10.48 20.76
CA ALA A 105 -10.70 11.03 19.54
C ALA A 105 -11.43 12.37 19.79
N ASN A 106 -12.00 12.55 20.99
CA ASN A 106 -12.72 13.76 21.40
C ASN A 106 -11.90 14.72 22.27
N VAL A 107 -10.62 14.44 22.50
CA VAL A 107 -9.74 15.27 23.33
C VAL A 107 -8.56 15.80 22.51
N HIS A 108 -7.93 14.94 21.72
CA HIS A 108 -6.74 15.30 20.96
C HIS A 108 -7.08 16.26 19.79
N PRO A 109 -6.51 17.47 19.74
CA PRO A 109 -6.87 18.48 18.73
C PRO A 109 -6.73 17.99 17.29
N THR A 110 -5.60 17.34 16.94
CA THR A 110 -5.39 16.77 15.60
C THR A 110 -6.39 15.67 15.26
N ALA A 111 -6.70 14.77 16.20
CA ALA A 111 -7.67 13.70 15.94
C ALA A 111 -9.08 14.26 15.66
N LYS A 112 -9.48 15.34 16.33
CA LYS A 112 -10.74 16.04 16.01
C LYS A 112 -10.75 16.60 14.60
N ILE A 113 -9.65 17.23 14.19
CA ILE A 113 -9.51 17.78 12.84
C ILE A 113 -9.57 16.67 11.80
N CYS A 114 -8.82 15.58 12.00
CA CYS A 114 -8.84 14.42 11.11
C CYS A 114 -10.24 13.79 11.01
N ASN A 115 -10.94 13.60 12.13
CA ASN A 115 -12.32 13.10 12.12
C ASN A 115 -13.27 14.07 11.39
N LYS A 116 -13.10 15.39 11.55
CA LYS A 116 -13.87 16.39 10.81
C LYS A 116 -13.59 16.36 9.30
N ILE A 117 -12.33 16.18 8.89
CA ILE A 117 -11.94 16.04 7.47
C ILE A 117 -12.54 14.76 6.87
N LEU A 118 -12.50 13.65 7.60
CA LEU A 118 -13.06 12.38 7.15
C LEU A 118 -14.58 12.42 7.04
N GLY A 119 -15.26 13.19 7.89
CA GLY A 119 -16.72 13.37 7.84
C GLY A 119 -17.51 12.11 8.21
N ALA A 120 -16.90 11.12 8.86
CA ALA A 120 -17.59 9.91 9.31
C ALA A 120 -18.63 10.26 10.38
N THR A 121 -19.88 9.89 10.14
CA THR A 121 -21.02 10.17 11.02
C THR A 121 -21.34 9.01 11.97
N SER A 122 -20.76 7.84 11.72
CA SER A 122 -20.91 6.66 12.57
C SER A 122 -19.61 5.86 12.71
N ALA A 123 -19.52 5.04 13.77
CA ALA A 123 -18.42 4.09 13.94
C ALA A 123 -18.35 3.08 12.79
N GLN A 124 -19.51 2.70 12.22
CA GLN A 124 -19.58 1.81 11.08
C GLN A 124 -18.99 2.45 9.82
N GLU A 125 -19.26 3.74 9.56
CA GLU A 125 -18.66 4.48 8.46
C GLU A 125 -17.15 4.61 8.63
N LEU A 126 -16.67 4.95 9.83
CA LEU A 126 -15.23 4.99 10.12
C LEU A 126 -14.58 3.61 9.86
N ALA A 127 -15.20 2.52 10.31
CA ALA A 127 -14.72 1.18 10.05
C ALA A 127 -14.68 0.84 8.54
N CYS A 128 -15.68 1.27 7.78
CA CYS A 128 -15.70 1.10 6.32
C CYS A 128 -14.58 1.90 5.64
N ILE A 129 -14.36 3.15 6.04
CA ILE A 129 -13.24 3.98 5.53
C ILE A 129 -11.90 3.27 5.81
N MET A 130 -11.67 2.85 7.06
CA MET A 130 -10.44 2.15 7.45
C MET A 130 -10.22 0.86 6.64
N THR A 131 -11.27 0.07 6.45
CA THR A 131 -11.21 -1.16 5.64
C THR A 131 -10.94 -0.86 4.18
N ALA A 132 -11.59 0.16 3.60
CA ALA A 132 -11.37 0.59 2.23
C ALA A 132 -9.93 1.09 2.01
N THR A 133 -9.38 1.88 2.95
CA THR A 133 -7.98 2.30 2.93
C THR A 133 -7.03 1.11 3.02
N GLY A 134 -7.33 0.12 3.87
CA GLY A 134 -6.57 -1.12 3.94
C GLY A 134 -6.55 -1.90 2.62
N LEU A 135 -7.70 -2.01 1.95
CA LEU A 135 -7.81 -2.67 0.64
C LEU A 135 -7.05 -1.90 -0.45
N ALA A 136 -7.15 -0.56 -0.46
CA ALA A 136 -6.41 0.29 -1.40
C ALA A 136 -4.89 0.21 -1.20
N GLN A 137 -4.43 0.13 0.06
CA GLN A 137 -3.02 -0.05 0.37
C GLN A 137 -2.52 -1.42 -0.08
N ASN A 138 -3.34 -2.46 0.10
CA ASN A 138 -3.01 -3.80 -0.37
C ASN A 138 -2.96 -3.90 -1.89
N TYR A 139 -3.94 -3.32 -2.58
CA TYR A 139 -3.96 -3.20 -4.04
C TYR A 139 -2.66 -2.56 -4.55
N SER A 140 -2.30 -1.41 -3.96
CA SER A 140 -1.11 -0.67 -4.38
C SER A 140 0.16 -1.51 -4.21
N ALA A 141 0.28 -2.22 -3.08
CA ALA A 141 1.43 -3.09 -2.81
C ALA A 141 1.47 -4.32 -3.74
N ILE A 142 0.36 -5.03 -3.91
CA ILE A 142 0.32 -6.26 -4.70
C ILE A 142 0.50 -5.96 -6.19
N ARG A 143 -0.14 -4.91 -6.72
CA ARG A 143 0.05 -4.48 -8.11
C ARG A 143 1.50 -4.10 -8.39
N ALA A 144 2.13 -3.37 -7.47
CA ALA A 144 3.51 -2.97 -7.63
C ALA A 144 4.45 -4.20 -7.63
N LEU A 145 4.16 -5.25 -6.85
CA LEU A 145 4.91 -6.51 -6.86
C LEU A 145 4.65 -7.38 -8.10
N SER A 146 3.43 -7.30 -8.64
CA SER A 146 2.97 -8.05 -9.81
C SER A 146 3.32 -7.38 -11.14
N THR A 147 3.97 -6.21 -11.08
CA THR A 147 4.52 -5.50 -12.23
C THR A 147 6.03 -5.41 -12.09
N GLU A 148 6.77 -5.27 -13.19
CA GLU A 148 8.22 -5.01 -13.15
C GLU A 148 8.59 -3.70 -12.41
N GLY A 149 7.59 -2.89 -12.07
CA GLY A 149 7.71 -1.49 -11.69
C GLY A 149 8.33 -1.21 -10.32
N ILE A 150 8.29 -2.12 -9.33
CA ILE A 150 8.93 -1.83 -8.03
C ILE A 150 10.44 -1.75 -8.18
N GLN A 151 11.07 -2.72 -8.82
CA GLN A 151 12.54 -2.72 -8.94
C GLN A 151 13.01 -1.58 -9.83
N LYS A 152 12.40 -1.39 -11.01
CA LYS A 152 12.72 -0.26 -11.89
C LYS A 152 12.44 1.10 -11.24
N GLY A 153 11.32 1.24 -10.52
CA GLY A 153 10.92 2.46 -9.82
C GLY A 153 11.80 2.80 -8.62
N HIS A 154 12.12 1.82 -7.77
CA HIS A 154 13.06 2.00 -6.66
C HIS A 154 14.46 2.34 -7.16
N MET A 155 14.93 1.66 -8.21
CA MET A 155 16.23 1.98 -8.81
C MET A 155 16.25 3.39 -9.40
N ARG A 156 15.15 3.84 -10.04
CA ARG A 156 15.02 5.21 -10.53
C ARG A 156 14.99 6.24 -9.41
N LEU A 157 14.28 5.97 -8.31
CA LEU A 157 14.25 6.84 -7.13
C LEU A 157 15.62 6.88 -6.44
N HIS A 158 16.28 5.74 -6.30
CA HIS A 158 17.63 5.64 -5.76
C HIS A 158 18.62 6.43 -6.61
N ALA A 159 18.55 6.30 -7.94
CA ALA A 159 19.34 7.09 -8.88
C ALA A 159 19.07 8.60 -8.75
N ARG A 160 17.80 9.04 -8.57
CA ARG A 160 17.46 10.44 -8.29
C ARG A 160 18.10 10.93 -7.00
N ASN A 161 18.06 10.14 -5.93
CA ASN A 161 18.67 10.49 -4.65
C ASN A 161 20.20 10.63 -4.78
N LEU A 162 20.84 9.76 -5.56
CA LEU A 162 22.28 9.84 -5.83
C LEU A 162 22.64 11.08 -6.67
N ALA A 163 21.85 11.40 -7.70
CA ALA A 163 22.02 12.62 -8.50
C ALA A 163 21.90 13.89 -7.64
N ALA A 164 20.87 13.96 -6.79
CA ALA A 164 20.70 15.07 -5.86
C ALA A 164 21.86 15.16 -4.85
N ALA A 165 22.32 14.03 -4.31
CA ALA A 165 23.48 13.99 -3.41
C ALA A 165 24.81 14.37 -4.09
N ALA A 166 24.93 14.17 -5.41
CA ALA A 166 26.05 14.61 -6.22
C ALA A 166 26.01 16.12 -6.55
N GLY A 167 24.95 16.84 -6.17
CA GLY A 167 24.80 18.27 -6.39
C GLY A 167 24.11 18.66 -7.70
N ALA A 168 23.42 17.74 -8.36
CA ALA A 168 22.67 18.03 -9.58
C ALA A 168 21.58 19.09 -9.35
N ALA A 169 21.45 20.05 -10.27
CA ALA A 169 20.30 20.96 -10.29
C ALA A 169 19.02 20.19 -10.67
N ASN A 170 17.85 20.69 -10.24
CA ASN A 170 16.57 20.01 -10.46
C ASN A 170 16.30 19.73 -11.94
N GLU A 171 16.74 20.61 -12.84
CA GLU A 171 16.58 20.48 -14.29
C GLU A 171 17.50 19.41 -14.90
N GLN A 172 18.58 19.04 -14.20
CA GLN A 172 19.58 18.07 -14.67
C GLN A 172 19.33 16.65 -14.14
N ILE A 173 18.63 16.51 -13.01
CA ILE A 173 18.40 15.21 -12.33
C ILE A 173 17.86 14.15 -13.28
N ASP A 174 16.84 14.47 -14.08
CA ASP A 174 16.23 13.47 -14.98
C ASP A 174 17.17 13.00 -16.09
N LYS A 175 18.04 13.88 -16.60
CA LYS A 175 19.05 13.53 -17.61
C LYS A 175 20.15 12.65 -17.02
N ILE A 176 20.64 13.01 -15.82
CA ILE A 176 21.69 12.26 -15.12
C ILE A 176 21.19 10.86 -14.76
N VAL A 177 19.96 10.75 -14.25
CA VAL A 177 19.33 9.45 -13.94
C VAL A 177 19.17 8.60 -15.18
N GLN A 178 18.74 9.20 -16.30
CA GLN A 178 18.60 8.47 -17.56
C GLN A 178 19.94 7.90 -18.05
N LYS A 179 21.02 8.71 -18.05
CA LYS A 179 22.37 8.23 -18.39
C LYS A 179 22.86 7.13 -17.44
N MET A 180 22.69 7.26 -16.12
CA MET A 180 23.09 6.22 -15.17
C MET A 180 22.37 4.88 -15.41
N ILE A 181 21.09 4.93 -15.81
CA ILE A 181 20.30 3.73 -16.15
C ILE A 181 20.77 3.11 -17.47
N GLU A 182 21.00 3.93 -18.49
CA GLU A 182 21.49 3.50 -19.82
C GLU A 182 22.86 2.85 -19.73
N GLU A 183 23.76 3.44 -18.95
CA GLU A 183 25.12 2.93 -18.71
C GLU A 183 25.17 1.78 -17.69
N LYS A 184 24.02 1.44 -17.07
CA LYS A 184 23.91 0.44 -15.99
C LYS A 184 24.88 0.66 -14.83
N ASN A 185 25.26 1.91 -14.56
CA ASN A 185 26.15 2.31 -13.48
C ASN A 185 25.46 3.35 -12.60
N ILE A 186 24.77 2.86 -11.56
CA ILE A 186 24.07 3.70 -10.59
C ILE A 186 24.94 3.80 -9.34
N SER A 187 25.76 4.86 -9.28
CA SER A 187 26.69 5.13 -8.18
C SER A 187 26.84 6.64 -7.95
N LEU A 188 27.26 7.04 -6.75
CA LEU A 188 27.50 8.44 -6.43
C LEU A 188 28.65 9.03 -7.28
N ASP A 189 29.69 8.25 -7.55
CA ASP A 189 30.84 8.69 -8.34
C ASP A 189 30.44 8.95 -9.80
N LYS A 190 29.64 8.06 -10.38
CA LYS A 190 29.11 8.28 -11.72
C LYS A 190 28.15 9.48 -11.78
N ALA A 191 27.34 9.67 -10.74
CA ALA A 191 26.49 10.86 -10.65
C ALA A 191 27.32 12.15 -10.64
N LYS A 192 28.44 12.20 -9.90
CA LYS A 192 29.36 13.37 -9.89
C LYS A 192 30.03 13.61 -11.24
N GLU A 193 30.45 12.55 -11.92
CA GLU A 193 31.00 12.63 -13.27
C GLU A 193 29.98 13.30 -14.22
N LEU A 194 28.74 12.79 -14.22
CA LEU A 194 27.67 13.29 -15.07
C LEU A 194 27.19 14.71 -14.73
N VAL A 195 27.28 15.13 -13.47
CA VAL A 195 27.00 16.53 -13.05
C VAL A 195 28.02 17.51 -13.64
N ASN A 196 29.27 17.09 -13.84
CA ASN A 196 30.29 17.95 -14.45
C ASN A 196 30.23 17.98 -15.98
N GLU A 197 29.56 17.00 -16.60
CA GLU A 197 29.39 16.89 -18.06
C GLU A 197 28.11 17.53 -18.60
N ILE A 198 27.06 17.66 -17.77
CA ILE A 198 25.72 18.15 -18.12
C ILE A 198 25.48 19.52 -17.51
#